data_AF-A0AAN8P4S8-F1
#
_entry.id   AF-A0AAN8P4S8-F1
#
_cell.length_a   1.000
_cell.length_b   1.000
_cell.length_c   1.000
_cell.angle_alpha   90.00
_cell.angle_beta   90.00
_cell.angle_gamma   90.00
#
_symmetry.space_group_name_H-M   'P 1'
#
loop_
_entity.id
_entity.type
_entity.pdbx_description
1 polymer ?
#
loop_
_entity_poly.entity_id
_entity_poly.type
_entity_poly.pdbx_seq_one_letter_code
_entity_poly.pdbx_strand_id
1 'polypeptide(L)'
;MKRQNVRTLSLVVCTFTYLLIGAAVFDSLESETEHKRAKFLEEVRDNLKRKYKITDEDYKMVEIVIIESKPHKAGPQWKFTGAFYFATVVLAMIGKFSSSNL
;
A
#
# COMPACT_ATOMS: atom_id res chain seq x y z
N MET A 1 -7.77 42.29 10.80
CA MET A 1 -8.34 41.13 10.05
C MET A 1 -9.47 40.52 10.86
N LYS A 2 -10.57 40.10 10.22
CA LYS A 2 -11.69 39.44 10.92
C LYS A 2 -11.17 38.20 11.69
N ARG A 3 -11.59 38.04 12.94
CA ARG A 3 -11.12 36.98 13.87
C ARG A 3 -11.30 35.56 13.30
N GLN A 4 -12.26 35.36 12.40
CA GLN A 4 -12.50 34.11 11.67
C GLN A 4 -11.37 33.78 10.68
N ASN A 5 -10.89 34.76 9.91
CA ASN A 5 -9.83 34.56 8.92
C ASN A 5 -8.50 34.17 9.59
N VAL A 6 -8.22 34.73 10.77
CA VAL A 6 -7.04 34.39 11.57
C VAL A 6 -7.11 32.95 12.09
N ARG A 7 -8.29 32.50 12.54
CA ARG A 7 -8.51 31.10 12.98
C ARG A 7 -8.31 30.11 11.84
N THR A 8 -8.92 30.37 10.68
CA THR A 8 -8.77 29.50 9.50
C THR A 8 -7.31 29.44 9.04
N LEU A 9 -6.63 30.58 8.96
CA LEU A 9 -5.23 30.62 8.56
C LEU A 9 -4.32 29.87 9.56
N SER A 10 -4.57 30.04 10.87
CA SER A 10 -3.84 29.32 11.91
C SER A 10 -4.04 27.80 11.84
N LEU A 11 -5.25 27.34 11.55
CA LEU A 11 -5.53 25.91 11.38
C LEU A 11 -4.79 25.35 10.16
N VAL A 12 -4.83 26.06 9.03
CA VAL A 12 -4.11 25.65 7.82
C VAL A 12 -2.61 25.51 8.10
N VAL A 13 -1.98 26.52 8.72
CA VAL A 13 -0.56 26.48 9.07
C VAL A 13 -0.26 25.32 10.02
N CYS A 14 -1.09 25.12 11.06
CA CYS A 14 -0.91 24.01 12.01
C CYS A 14 -1.00 22.64 11.33
N THR A 15 -1.98 22.43 10.44
CA THR A 15 -2.12 21.18 9.68
C THR A 15 -0.92 20.94 8.78
N PHE A 16 -0.42 21.97 8.08
CA PHE A 16 0.79 21.84 7.27
C PHE A 16 2.00 21.46 8.13
N THR A 17 2.21 22.10 9.28
CA THR A 17 3.31 21.75 10.18
C THR A 17 3.18 20.33 10.73
N TYR A 18 1.97 19.87 11.04
CA TYR A 18 1.72 18.50 11.50
C TYR A 18 2.09 17.48 10.42
N LEU A 19 1.72 17.74 9.16
CA LEU A 19 2.09 16.88 8.03
C LEU A 19 3.62 16.84 7.81
N LEU A 20 4.31 17.97 7.90
CA LEU A 20 5.77 18.03 7.74
C LEU A 20 6.51 17.27 8.84
N ILE A 21 6.09 17.44 10.09
CA ILE A 21 6.66 16.70 11.23
C ILE A 21 6.37 15.20 11.05
N GLY A 22 5.13 14.83 10.72
CA GLY A 22 4.75 13.45 10.47
C GLY A 22 5.61 12.81 9.36
N ALA A 23 5.82 13.51 8.25
CA ALA A 23 6.67 13.05 7.15
C ALA A 23 8.12 12.81 7.62
N ALA A 24 8.72 13.73 8.37
CA ALA A 24 10.07 13.57 8.90
C ALA A 24 10.19 12.39 9.88
N VAL A 25 9.18 12.20 10.74
CA VAL A 25 9.12 11.07 11.68
C VAL A 25 9.02 9.76 10.90
N PHE A 26 8.09 9.63 9.95
CA PHE A 26 7.92 8.41 9.16
C PHE A 26 9.16 8.10 8.32
N ASP A 27 9.80 9.11 7.72
CA ASP A 27 11.06 8.91 6.99
C ASP A 27 12.15 8.35 7.91
N SER A 28 12.33 8.91 9.11
CA SER A 28 13.34 8.44 10.06
C SER A 28 13.09 7.01 10.58
N LEU A 29 11.83 6.55 10.61
CA LEU A 29 11.46 5.26 11.16
C LEU A 29 11.39 4.16 10.10
N GLU A 30 10.84 4.46 8.92
CA GLU A 30 10.49 3.44 7.92
C GLU A 30 11.46 3.37 6.75
N SER A 31 12.18 4.46 6.41
CA SER A 31 13.01 4.55 5.20
C SER A 31 14.12 3.48 5.15
N GLU A 32 14.87 3.33 6.24
CA GLU A 32 15.94 2.33 6.34
C GLU A 32 15.40 0.89 6.26
N THR A 33 14.23 0.63 6.85
CA THR A 33 13.57 -0.67 6.84
C THR A 33 13.09 -1.01 5.43
N GLU A 34 12.49 -0.05 4.73
CA GLU A 34 12.04 -0.20 3.35
C GLU A 34 13.23 -0.49 2.42
N HIS A 35 14.32 0.27 2.54
CA HIS A 35 15.53 0.06 1.73
C HIS A 35 16.14 -1.32 1.94
N LYS A 36 16.24 -1.80 3.20
CA LYS A 36 16.74 -3.15 3.51
C LYS A 36 15.83 -4.22 2.92
N ARG A 37 14.52 -4.06 3.05
CA ARG A 37 13.54 -5.00 2.50
C ARG A 37 13.58 -5.04 0.98
N ALA A 38 13.73 -3.89 0.32
CA ALA A 38 13.87 -3.79 -1.13
C ALA A 38 15.12 -4.51 -1.63
N LYS A 39 16.28 -4.26 -1.01
CA LYS A 39 17.54 -4.97 -1.33
C LYS A 39 17.42 -6.48 -1.13
N PHE A 40 16.85 -6.91 -0.01
CA PHE A 40 16.64 -8.33 0.26
C PHE A 40 15.74 -8.98 -0.80
N LEU A 41 14.64 -8.33 -1.20
CA LEU A 41 13.74 -8.85 -2.24
C LEU A 41 14.44 -8.92 -3.61
N GLU A 42 15.27 -7.93 -3.94
CA GLU A 42 16.09 -7.92 -5.15
C GLU A 42 17.11 -9.07 -5.15
N GLU A 43 17.81 -9.30 -4.04
CA GLU A 43 18.73 -10.43 -3.91
C GLU A 43 18.02 -11.78 -4.06
N VAL A 44 16.86 -11.95 -3.41
CA VAL A 44 16.05 -13.17 -3.53
C VAL A 44 15.58 -13.37 -4.97
N ARG A 45 15.11 -12.30 -5.64
CA ARG A 45 14.72 -12.32 -7.05
C ARG A 45 15.88 -12.78 -7.93
N ASP A 46 17.04 -12.17 -7.79
CA ASP A 46 18.19 -12.44 -8.65
C ASP A 46 18.75 -13.85 -8.42
N ASN A 47 18.75 -14.30 -7.16
CA ASN A 47 19.10 -15.68 -6.83
C ASN A 47 18.10 -16.69 -7.42
N LEU A 48 16.80 -16.39 -7.39
CA LEU A 48 15.76 -17.21 -8.02
C LEU A 48 15.97 -17.30 -9.54
N LYS A 49 16.13 -16.15 -10.21
CA LYS A 49 16.37 -16.09 -11.66
C LYS A 49 17.62 -16.89 -12.04
N ARG A 50 18.71 -16.74 -11.30
CA ARG A 50 19.96 -17.47 -11.56
C ARG A 50 19.83 -18.97 -11.32
N LYS A 51 19.18 -19.38 -10.23
CA LYS A 51 19.00 -20.79 -9.86
C LYS A 51 18.19 -21.56 -10.91
N TYR A 52 17.17 -20.94 -11.47
CA TYR A 52 16.27 -21.57 -12.44
C TYR A 52 16.51 -21.12 -13.89
N LYS A 53 17.54 -20.31 -14.15
CA LYS A 53 17.89 -19.75 -15.46
C LYS A 53 16.70 -19.03 -16.13
N ILE A 54 15.94 -18.27 -15.35
CA ILE A 54 14.76 -17.52 -15.81
C ILE A 54 15.24 -16.21 -16.47
N THR A 55 14.77 -15.95 -17.68
CA THR A 55 15.03 -14.68 -18.39
C THR A 55 14.28 -13.51 -17.75
N ASP A 56 14.69 -12.28 -18.02
CA ASP A 56 13.95 -11.09 -17.55
C ASP A 56 12.52 -11.03 -18.08
N GLU A 57 12.31 -11.46 -19.34
CA GLU A 57 11.01 -11.49 -19.99
C GLU A 57 10.08 -12.52 -19.34
N ASP A 58 10.58 -13.74 -19.11
CA ASP A 58 9.82 -14.80 -18.45
C ASP A 58 9.48 -14.44 -17.00
N TYR A 59 10.44 -13.85 -16.28
CA TYR A 59 10.21 -13.41 -14.91
C TYR A 59 9.09 -12.35 -14.83
N LYS A 60 9.08 -11.41 -15.77
CA LYS A 60 8.02 -10.40 -15.87
C LYS A 60 6.65 -11.02 -16.15
N MET A 61 6.59 -12.04 -17.01
CA MET A 61 5.34 -12.75 -17.25
C MET A 61 4.85 -13.46 -15.97
N VAL A 62 5.73 -14.12 -15.24
CA VAL A 62 5.42 -14.75 -13.95
C VAL A 62 4.96 -13.71 -12.92
N GLU A 63 5.62 -12.56 -12.83
CA GLU A 63 5.24 -11.47 -11.94
C GLU A 63 3.81 -10.97 -12.22
N ILE A 64 3.47 -10.73 -13.49
CA ILE A 64 2.13 -10.33 -13.91
C ILE A 64 1.09 -11.38 -13.48
N VAL A 65 1.35 -12.66 -13.75
CA VAL A 65 0.44 -13.75 -13.36
C VAL A 65 0.27 -13.81 -11.84
N ILE A 66 1.33 -13.58 -11.06
CA ILE A 66 1.26 -13.55 -9.59
C ILE A 66 0.45 -12.35 -9.08
N ILE A 67 0.64 -11.16 -9.67
CA ILE A 67 -0.08 -9.94 -9.29
C ILE A 67 -1.58 -10.10 -9.59
N GLU A 68 -1.94 -10.57 -10.78
CA GLU A 68 -3.33 -10.78 -11.21
C GLU A 68 -4.01 -11.96 -10.48
N SER A 69 -3.24 -12.97 -10.06
CA SER A 69 -3.77 -14.07 -9.26
C SER A 69 -3.94 -13.73 -7.78
N LYS A 70 -3.33 -12.66 -7.27
CA LYS A 70 -3.46 -12.23 -5.86
C LYS A 70 -4.91 -12.06 -5.39
N PRO A 71 -5.84 -11.41 -6.13
CA PRO A 71 -7.26 -11.38 -5.75
C PRO A 71 -7.93 -12.76 -5.77
N HIS A 72 -7.48 -13.67 -6.64
CA HIS A 72 -8.04 -15.02 -6.75
C HIS A 72 -7.59 -15.96 -5.62
N LYS A 73 -6.47 -15.66 -4.94
CA LYS A 73 -5.91 -16.50 -3.87
C LYS A 73 -6.77 -16.58 -2.61
N ALA A 74 -7.69 -15.65 -2.37
CA ALA A 74 -8.63 -15.77 -1.24
C ALA A 74 -10.07 -16.10 -1.66
N GLY A 75 -10.23 -16.72 -2.83
CA GLY A 75 -11.50 -17.31 -3.25
C GLY A 75 -12.48 -16.33 -3.90
N PRO A 76 -13.73 -16.76 -4.16
CA PRO A 76 -14.70 -15.97 -4.91
C PRO A 76 -15.20 -14.73 -4.13
N GLN A 77 -14.63 -13.56 -4.41
CA GLN A 77 -14.91 -12.30 -3.70
C GLN A 77 -16.30 -11.69 -3.99
N TRP A 78 -16.85 -11.93 -5.18
CA TRP A 78 -18.13 -11.34 -5.60
C TRP A 78 -19.37 -12.18 -5.26
N LYS A 79 -19.24 -13.10 -4.29
CA LYS A 79 -20.40 -13.71 -3.65
C LYS A 79 -21.04 -12.75 -2.64
N PHE A 80 -22.29 -13.01 -2.27
CA PHE A 80 -23.08 -12.11 -1.41
C PHE A 80 -22.33 -11.60 -0.17
N THR A 81 -21.64 -12.48 0.56
CA THR A 81 -20.85 -12.10 1.75
C THR A 81 -19.73 -11.11 1.45
N GLY A 82 -18.99 -11.30 0.36
CA GLY A 82 -17.91 -10.41 -0.05
C GLY A 82 -18.43 -9.07 -0.58
N ALA A 83 -19.54 -9.08 -1.33
CA ALA A 83 -20.22 -7.87 -1.77
C ALA A 83 -20.81 -7.06 -0.60
N PHE A 84 -21.36 -7.74 0.41
CA PHE A 84 -21.90 -7.11 1.61
C PHE A 84 -20.80 -6.50 2.49
N TYR A 85 -19.68 -7.21 2.66
CA TYR A 85 -18.50 -6.65 3.32
C TYR A 85 -17.96 -5.43 2.58
N PHE A 86 -17.83 -5.52 1.26
CA PHE A 86 -17.40 -4.40 0.42
C PHE A 86 -18.28 -3.16 0.62
N ALA A 87 -19.61 -3.32 0.55
CA ALA A 87 -20.56 -2.22 0.76
C ALA A 87 -20.41 -1.58 2.14
N THR A 88 -20.16 -2.38 3.18
CA THR A 88 -19.95 -1.90 4.56
C THR A 88 -18.66 -1.08 4.68
N VAL A 89 -17.56 -1.56 4.11
CA VAL A 89 -16.26 -0.86 4.12
C VAL A 89 -16.32 0.48 3.38
N VAL A 90 -17.07 0.54 2.27
CA VAL A 90 -17.31 1.77 1.51
C VAL A 90 -18.17 2.75 2.32
N LEU A 91 -19.29 2.29 2.88
CA LEU A 91 -20.18 3.13 3.70
C LEU A 91 -19.48 3.69 4.95
N ALA A 92 -18.62 2.88 5.57
CA ALA A 92 -17.82 3.29 6.73
C ALA A 92 -16.57 4.12 6.37
N MET A 93 -16.32 4.40 5.08
CA MET A 93 -15.14 5.14 4.59
C MET A 93 -13.79 4.54 5.02
N ILE A 94 -13.75 3.23 5.30
CA ILE A 94 -12.54 2.52 5.76
C ILE A 94 -11.59 2.26 4.58
N GLY A 95 -12.13 1.95 3.39
CA GLY A 95 -11.36 1.80 2.16
C GLY A 95 -10.42 0.57 2.08
N LYS A 96 -10.35 -0.27 3.11
CA LYS A 96 -9.55 -1.51 3.09
C LYS A 96 -10.37 -2.67 2.54
N PHE A 97 -10.32 -2.88 1.23
CA PHE A 97 -10.82 -4.10 0.60
C PHE A 97 -9.64 -4.91 0.06
N SER A 98 -9.22 -5.92 0.82
CA SER A 98 -8.17 -6.86 0.43
C SER A 98 -8.63 -8.26 0.79
N SER A 99 -8.36 -9.20 -0.11
CA SER A 99 -8.77 -10.61 -0.05
C SER A 99 -8.37 -11.35 1.24
N SER A 100 -7.47 -10.79 2.06
CA SER A 100 -7.00 -11.40 3.32
C SER A 100 -7.91 -11.19 4.53
N ASN A 101 -8.96 -10.36 4.43
CA ASN A 101 -9.82 -9.97 5.56
C ASN A 101 -11.27 -10.47 5.44
N LEU A 102 -11.52 -11.44 4.56
CA LEU A 102 -12.81 -12.10 4.35
C LEU A 102 -12.72 -13.57 4.73
#